data_AF-A0AB38UHD8-F1
#
_entry.id   AF-A0AB38UHD8-F1
#
_cell.length_a   1.000
_cell.length_b   1.000
_cell.length_c   1.000
_cell.angle_alpha   90.00
_cell.angle_beta   90.00
_cell.angle_gamma   90.00
#
_symmetry.space_group_name_H-M   'P 1'
#
loop_
_entity.id
_entity.type
_entity.pdbx_description
1 polymer ?
#
loop_
_entity_poly.entity_id
_entity_poly.type
_entity_poly.pdbx_seq_one_letter_code
_entity_poly.pdbx_strand_id
1 'polypeptide(L)'
;MKDYPINAIDSEYIEWLKAIKQQIRSTKIRMIKTANTELIHFYWRLGQMISQKLKEQNWGDKVINKLSVDLRNEFPDMQGFSRQNLYYSKNFYEFYAGQMHISPNSSIVPQVEGQLQIADNYKIIFDIPWGHQKVIISKAQNIEEALFYAHQTLSNSWSRSILENQFKQQFYEHYGQGQTNFSQTLPALTADMAQEVVKV
;
A
#
# COMPACT_ATOMS: atom_id res chain seq x y z
N MET A 1 35.78 -17.87 -40.55
CA MET A 1 34.83 -16.96 -39.87
C MET A 1 33.71 -16.69 -40.85
N LYS A 2 32.44 -16.87 -40.46
CA LYS A 2 31.32 -16.43 -41.30
C LYS A 2 31.21 -14.92 -41.14
N ASP A 3 31.49 -14.17 -42.21
CA ASP A 3 31.26 -12.73 -42.24
C ASP A 3 29.76 -12.47 -42.22
N TYR A 4 29.27 -11.96 -41.10
CA TYR A 4 27.88 -11.52 -40.98
C TYR A 4 27.75 -10.11 -41.58
N PRO A 5 26.74 -9.86 -42.42
CA PRO A 5 26.52 -8.52 -42.98
C PRO A 5 26.22 -7.54 -41.84
N ILE A 6 26.88 -6.37 -41.88
CA ILE A 6 26.83 -5.32 -40.84
C ILE A 6 25.38 -4.98 -40.42
N ASN A 7 24.45 -4.96 -41.37
CA ASN A 7 23.03 -4.66 -41.12
C ASN A 7 22.29 -5.73 -40.28
N ALA A 8 22.73 -6.99 -40.30
CA ALA A 8 22.12 -8.05 -39.49
C ALA A 8 22.58 -7.99 -38.03
N ILE A 9 23.85 -7.61 -37.80
CA ILE A 9 24.44 -7.38 -36.47
C ILE A 9 23.74 -6.20 -35.79
N ASP A 10 23.45 -5.13 -36.53
CA ASP A 10 22.76 -3.95 -35.99
C ASP A 10 21.32 -4.29 -35.56
N SER A 11 20.58 -5.08 -36.33
CA SER A 11 19.20 -5.50 -35.97
C SER A 11 19.19 -6.41 -34.73
N GLU A 12 20.07 -7.41 -34.70
CA GLU A 12 20.20 -8.34 -33.56
C GLU A 12 20.64 -7.61 -32.29
N TYR A 13 21.60 -6.69 -32.40
CA TYR A 13 22.04 -5.83 -31.30
C TYR A 13 20.92 -4.92 -30.79
N ILE A 14 20.14 -4.30 -31.69
CA ILE A 14 19.02 -3.41 -31.31
C ILE A 14 17.94 -4.18 -30.53
N GLU A 15 17.55 -5.37 -30.98
CA GLU A 15 16.56 -6.20 -30.25
C GLU A 15 17.12 -6.71 -28.92
N TRP A 16 18.40 -7.08 -28.86
CA TRP A 16 19.06 -7.43 -27.59
C TRP A 16 19.10 -6.25 -26.61
N LEU A 17 19.46 -5.05 -27.08
CA LEU A 17 19.47 -3.83 -26.27
C LEU A 17 18.07 -3.48 -25.76
N LYS A 18 17.03 -3.66 -26.58
CA LYS A 18 15.63 -3.47 -26.20
C LYS A 18 15.22 -4.46 -25.10
N ALA A 19 15.61 -5.73 -25.22
CA ALA A 19 15.37 -6.74 -24.19
C ALA A 19 16.07 -6.38 -22.87
N ILE A 20 17.33 -5.94 -22.89
CA ILE A 20 18.05 -5.47 -21.69
C ILE A 20 17.33 -4.28 -21.06
N LYS A 21 16.93 -3.28 -21.85
CA LYS A 21 16.19 -2.10 -21.33
C LYS A 21 14.88 -2.52 -20.67
N GLN A 22 14.16 -3.48 -21.25
CA GLN A 22 12.93 -4.02 -20.65
C GLN A 22 13.22 -4.76 -19.33
N GLN A 23 14.28 -5.57 -19.26
CA GLN A 23 14.71 -6.25 -18.03
C GLN A 23 15.11 -5.28 -16.92
N ILE A 24 15.84 -4.20 -17.27
CA ILE A 24 16.21 -3.15 -16.30
C ILE A 24 14.95 -2.46 -15.77
N ARG A 25 14.02 -2.09 -16.65
CA ARG A 25 12.75 -1.44 -16.26
C ARG A 25 11.92 -2.34 -15.34
N SER A 26 11.74 -3.61 -15.70
CA SER A 26 10.95 -4.56 -14.91
C SER A 26 11.59 -4.85 -13.55
N THR A 27 12.92 -4.99 -13.50
CA THR A 27 13.68 -5.15 -12.25
C THR A 27 13.52 -3.95 -11.33
N LYS A 28 13.65 -2.73 -11.87
CA LYS A 28 13.45 -1.49 -11.11
C LYS A 28 12.05 -1.40 -10.52
N ILE A 29 11.01 -1.73 -11.30
CA ILE A 29 9.62 -1.74 -10.81
C ILE A 29 9.46 -2.73 -9.66
N ARG A 30 10.02 -3.94 -9.79
CA ARG A 30 9.95 -4.98 -8.75
C ARG A 30 10.63 -4.53 -7.46
N MET A 31 11.82 -3.94 -7.55
CA MET A 31 12.55 -3.40 -6.39
C MET A 31 11.75 -2.31 -5.68
N ILE A 32 11.16 -1.37 -6.43
CA ILE A 32 10.33 -0.30 -5.86
C ILE A 32 9.10 -0.90 -5.17
N LYS A 33 8.45 -1.90 -5.77
CA LYS A 33 7.30 -2.57 -5.16
C LYS A 33 7.69 -3.24 -3.84
N THR A 34 8.75 -4.04 -3.82
CA THR A 34 9.24 -4.70 -2.59
C THR A 34 9.60 -3.69 -1.51
N ALA A 35 10.32 -2.61 -1.86
CA ALA A 35 10.67 -1.56 -0.91
C ALA A 35 9.42 -0.84 -0.36
N ASN A 36 8.42 -0.57 -1.20
CA ASN A 36 7.16 0.00 -0.75
C ASN A 36 6.44 -0.93 0.22
N THR A 37 6.31 -2.23 -0.09
CA THR A 37 5.66 -3.20 0.80
C THR A 37 6.32 -3.22 2.18
N GLU A 38 7.65 -3.31 2.25
CA GLU A 38 8.38 -3.23 3.51
C GLU A 38 8.16 -1.91 4.26
N LEU A 39 8.11 -0.80 3.53
CA LEU A 39 7.84 0.51 4.12
C LEU A 39 6.43 0.60 4.74
N ILE A 40 5.41 0.01 4.09
CA ILE A 40 4.05 -0.01 4.65
C ILE A 40 3.99 -0.91 5.88
N HIS A 41 4.62 -2.09 5.85
CA HIS A 41 4.73 -2.95 7.04
C HIS A 41 5.48 -2.27 8.18
N PHE A 42 6.52 -1.50 7.88
CA PHE A 42 7.22 -0.68 8.86
C PHE A 42 6.28 0.35 9.50
N TYR A 43 5.55 1.14 8.70
CA TYR A 43 4.63 2.14 9.24
C TYR A 43 3.47 1.54 10.03
N TRP A 44 3.00 0.35 9.65
CA TRP A 44 2.03 -0.41 10.44
C TRP A 44 2.57 -0.72 11.84
N ARG A 45 3.75 -1.36 11.92
CA ARG A 45 4.40 -1.74 13.18
C ARG A 45 4.71 -0.53 14.05
N LEU A 46 5.23 0.54 13.44
CA LEU A 46 5.48 1.80 14.13
C LEU A 46 4.18 2.39 14.72
N GLY A 47 3.09 2.36 13.95
CA GLY A 47 1.77 2.78 14.40
C GLY A 47 1.26 1.98 15.60
N GLN A 48 1.42 0.67 15.55
CA GLN A 48 1.08 -0.23 16.66
C GLN A 48 1.85 0.12 17.94
N MET A 49 3.17 0.26 17.84
CA MET A 49 4.04 0.60 18.98
C MET A 49 3.65 1.94 19.61
N ILE A 50 3.36 2.95 18.78
CA ILE A 50 2.90 4.27 19.25
C ILE A 50 1.53 4.14 19.93
N SER A 51 0.55 3.48 19.30
CA SER A 51 -0.81 3.34 19.86
C SER A 51 -0.80 2.62 21.20
N GLN A 52 -0.04 1.53 21.33
CA GLN A 52 0.11 0.80 22.59
C GLN A 52 0.70 1.68 23.69
N LYS A 53 1.81 2.37 23.42
CA LYS A 53 2.48 3.20 24.45
C LYS A 53 1.60 4.35 24.95
N LEU A 54 0.83 4.97 24.06
CA LEU A 54 -0.11 6.02 24.45
C LEU A 54 -1.23 5.48 25.36
N LYS A 55 -1.72 4.25 25.11
CA LYS A 55 -2.75 3.60 25.93
C LYS A 55 -2.24 3.15 27.30
N GLU A 56 -1.03 2.59 27.36
CA GLU A 56 -0.46 2.02 28.60
C GLU A 56 -0.08 3.09 29.63
N GLN A 57 0.41 4.24 29.20
CA GLN A 57 1.11 5.17 30.09
C GLN A 57 0.44 6.54 30.26
N ASN A 58 -0.75 6.73 29.69
CA ASN A 58 -1.45 8.02 29.65
C ASN A 58 -0.54 9.16 29.11
N TRP A 59 0.37 8.81 28.21
CA TRP A 59 1.29 9.76 27.60
C TRP A 59 0.51 10.59 26.58
N GLY A 60 0.44 11.91 26.79
CA GLY A 60 -0.21 12.81 25.84
C GLY A 60 0.62 13.04 24.57
N ASP A 61 0.10 13.87 23.67
CA ASP A 61 0.70 14.23 22.37
C ASP A 61 2.17 14.70 22.41
N LYS A 62 2.66 15.16 23.57
CA LYS A 62 4.05 15.58 23.78
C LYS A 62 5.05 14.44 23.51
N VAL A 63 4.66 13.18 23.71
CA VAL A 63 5.56 12.05 23.45
C VAL A 63 5.86 11.89 21.96
N ILE A 64 4.89 12.14 21.08
CA ILE A 64 5.10 12.05 19.62
C ILE A 64 6.08 13.13 19.16
N ASN A 65 6.05 14.32 19.78
CA ASN A 65 7.03 15.37 19.50
C ASN A 65 8.45 14.93 19.86
N LYS A 66 8.63 14.39 21.08
CA LYS A 66 9.94 13.91 21.53
C LYS A 66 10.44 12.76 20.66
N LEU A 67 9.58 11.78 20.36
CA LEU A 67 9.89 10.65 19.49
C LEU A 67 10.29 11.11 18.08
N SER A 68 9.60 12.10 17.51
CA SER A 68 9.96 12.67 16.21
C SER A 68 11.35 13.29 16.21
N VAL A 69 11.69 14.06 17.25
CA VAL A 69 13.02 14.66 17.39
C VAL A 69 14.09 13.58 17.53
N ASP A 70 13.88 12.61 18.42
CA ASP A 70 14.86 11.58 18.71
C ASP A 70 15.15 10.70 17.49
N LEU A 71 14.10 10.25 16.79
CA LEU A 71 14.26 9.42 15.59
C LEU A 71 14.94 10.17 14.44
N ARG A 72 14.67 11.47 14.29
CA ARG A 72 15.33 12.29 13.25
C ARG A 72 16.79 12.58 13.56
N ASN A 73 17.14 12.65 14.84
CA ASN A 73 18.53 12.82 15.26
C ASN A 73 19.33 11.52 15.10
N GLU A 74 18.72 10.38 15.44
CA GLU A 74 19.36 9.05 15.31
C GLU A 74 19.46 8.59 13.85
N PHE A 75 18.44 8.87 13.04
CA PHE A 75 18.35 8.44 11.65
C PHE A 75 18.20 9.63 10.68
N PRO A 76 19.21 10.51 10.56
CA PRO A 76 19.11 11.75 9.80
C PRO A 76 18.92 11.53 8.28
N ASP A 77 19.42 10.41 7.75
CA ASP A 77 19.31 10.05 6.33
C ASP A 77 17.94 9.43 5.98
N MET A 78 17.14 9.06 6.99
CA MET A 78 15.84 8.45 6.79
C MET A 78 14.72 9.49 6.83
N GLN A 79 13.89 9.47 5.78
CA GLN A 79 12.65 10.25 5.73
C GLN A 79 11.52 9.48 6.43
N GLY A 80 10.48 10.21 6.88
CA GLY A 80 9.28 9.59 7.47
C GLY A 80 9.17 9.67 8.99
N PHE A 81 10.09 10.34 9.67
CA PHE A 81 10.05 10.55 11.13
C PHE A 81 9.57 11.94 11.56
N SER A 82 8.88 12.67 10.67
CA SER A 82 8.19 13.89 11.07
C SER A 82 7.02 13.57 12.00
N ARG A 83 6.71 14.49 12.93
CA ARG A 83 5.55 14.40 13.83
C ARG A 83 4.29 13.96 13.07
N GLN A 84 3.99 14.63 11.96
CA GLN A 84 2.82 14.34 11.13
C GLN A 84 2.84 12.90 10.60
N ASN A 85 3.99 12.40 10.16
CA ASN A 85 4.09 11.05 9.64
C ASN A 85 3.94 9.99 10.74
N LEU A 86 4.44 10.25 11.96
CA LEU A 86 4.20 9.39 13.13
C LEU A 86 2.71 9.31 13.48
N TYR A 87 1.98 10.43 13.41
CA TYR A 87 0.52 10.42 13.54
C TYR A 87 -0.14 9.60 12.44
N TYR A 88 0.30 9.75 11.19
CA TYR A 88 -0.24 8.92 10.11
C TYR A 88 0.03 7.43 10.32
N SER A 89 1.22 7.04 10.80
CA SER A 89 1.51 5.64 11.16
C SER A 89 0.58 5.14 12.26
N LYS A 90 0.40 5.92 13.33
CA LYS A 90 -0.54 5.61 14.42
C LYS A 90 -1.97 5.44 13.88
N ASN A 91 -2.46 6.42 13.12
CA ASN A 91 -3.80 6.41 12.56
C ASN A 91 -3.99 5.26 11.57
N PHE A 92 -2.96 4.91 10.80
CA PHE A 92 -2.99 3.75 9.91
C PHE A 92 -3.26 2.48 10.71
N TYR A 93 -2.49 2.24 11.76
CA TYR A 93 -2.74 1.09 12.64
C TYR A 93 -4.15 1.15 13.28
N GLU A 94 -4.50 2.27 13.91
CA GLU A 94 -5.75 2.40 14.67
C GLU A 94 -7.00 2.26 13.80
N PHE A 95 -6.99 2.86 12.60
CA PHE A 95 -8.12 2.83 11.66
C PHE A 95 -8.48 1.39 11.26
N TYR A 96 -7.47 0.58 10.94
CA TYR A 96 -7.66 -0.80 10.49
C TYR A 96 -7.77 -1.78 11.65
N ALA A 97 -6.88 -1.71 12.65
CA ALA A 97 -6.87 -2.65 13.77
C ALA A 97 -8.15 -2.55 14.61
N GLY A 98 -8.68 -1.34 14.80
CA GLY A 98 -9.94 -1.12 15.51
C GLY A 98 -11.16 -1.76 14.83
N GLN A 99 -11.15 -1.84 13.50
CA GLN A 99 -12.26 -2.38 12.71
C GLN A 99 -12.06 -3.87 12.33
N MET A 100 -10.83 -4.37 12.36
CA MET A 100 -10.48 -5.78 12.11
C MET A 100 -10.45 -6.65 13.39
N HIS A 101 -10.77 -6.09 14.56
CA HIS A 101 -10.62 -6.75 15.87
C HIS A 101 -9.19 -7.30 16.13
N ILE A 102 -8.18 -6.65 15.56
CA ILE A 102 -6.77 -7.05 15.72
C ILE A 102 -6.31 -6.59 17.10
N SER A 103 -6.02 -7.56 17.98
CA SER A 103 -5.53 -7.27 19.34
C SER A 103 -4.18 -6.55 19.28
N PRO A 104 -3.92 -5.55 20.15
CA PRO A 104 -2.63 -4.89 20.24
C PRO A 104 -1.46 -5.85 20.35
N ASN A 105 -1.61 -7.00 21.02
CA ASN A 105 -0.52 -7.95 21.22
C ASN A 105 -0.25 -8.88 20.02
N SER A 106 -1.02 -8.75 18.93
CA SER A 106 -0.72 -9.47 17.69
C SER A 106 0.41 -8.75 16.97
N SER A 107 1.62 -9.27 17.10
CA SER A 107 2.74 -8.78 16.31
C SER A 107 2.49 -9.17 14.85
N ILE A 108 2.34 -8.20 13.93
CA ILE A 108 2.50 -8.49 12.49
C ILE A 108 4.01 -8.62 12.23
N VAL A 109 4.60 -9.64 12.82
CA VAL A 109 5.83 -10.20 12.29
C VAL A 109 5.40 -10.91 11.00
N PRO A 110 6.20 -10.88 9.92
CA PRO A 110 6.13 -11.95 8.93
C PRO A 110 6.59 -13.24 9.65
N GLN A 111 5.73 -13.81 10.49
CA GLN A 111 5.94 -15.12 11.07
C GLN A 111 5.55 -16.12 10.01
N VAL A 112 6.58 -16.82 9.53
CA VAL A 112 6.58 -18.26 9.24
C VAL A 112 5.19 -18.88 9.36
N GLU A 113 4.68 -19.35 8.22
CA GLU A 113 3.53 -20.25 8.05
C GLU A 113 2.74 -20.56 9.33
N GLY A 114 1.70 -19.77 9.61
CA GLY A 114 0.66 -20.16 10.55
C GLY A 114 0.18 -19.04 11.46
N GLN A 115 -1.01 -18.52 11.13
CA GLN A 115 -1.90 -17.78 12.03
C GLN A 115 -1.60 -16.29 12.25
N LEU A 116 -1.59 -15.56 11.14
CA LEU A 116 -2.37 -14.32 11.02
C LEU A 116 -3.41 -14.56 9.92
N GLN A 117 -4.61 -15.03 10.28
CA GLN A 117 -5.77 -14.93 9.39
C GLN A 117 -6.25 -13.47 9.38
N ILE A 118 -5.38 -12.57 8.93
CA ILE A 118 -5.88 -11.36 8.28
C ILE A 118 -6.67 -11.91 7.11
N ALA A 119 -8.01 -11.89 7.18
CA ALA A 119 -8.84 -12.34 6.08
C ALA A 119 -8.26 -11.75 4.78
N ASP A 120 -8.12 -12.56 3.72
CA ASP A 120 -7.25 -12.22 2.59
C ASP A 120 -7.60 -10.86 1.94
N ASN A 121 -8.82 -10.37 2.14
CA ASN A 121 -9.30 -9.04 1.74
C ASN A 121 -8.51 -7.86 2.34
N TYR A 122 -7.84 -8.06 3.48
CA TYR A 122 -7.15 -6.99 4.20
C TYR A 122 -5.66 -6.88 3.83
N LYS A 123 -5.07 -7.89 3.17
CA LYS A 123 -3.67 -7.83 2.70
C LYS A 123 -3.43 -6.68 1.74
N ILE A 124 -4.47 -6.28 1.01
CA ILE A 124 -4.39 -5.22 0.00
C ILE A 124 -3.85 -3.90 0.55
N ILE A 125 -4.09 -3.59 1.83
CA ILE A 125 -3.62 -2.34 2.44
C ILE A 125 -2.09 -2.23 2.47
N PHE A 126 -1.38 -3.38 2.45
CA PHE A 126 0.08 -3.44 2.41
C PHE A 126 0.65 -3.29 1.00
N ASP A 127 -0.18 -3.41 -0.03
CA ASP A 127 0.17 -3.17 -1.43
C ASP A 127 -0.08 -1.72 -1.87
N ILE A 128 -0.81 -0.93 -1.06
CA ILE A 128 -1.10 0.47 -1.34
C ILE A 128 0.12 1.36 -1.03
N PRO A 129 0.60 2.20 -1.97
CA PRO A 129 1.71 3.10 -1.68
C PRO A 129 1.34 4.11 -0.58
N TRP A 130 2.31 4.47 0.27
CA TRP A 130 2.07 5.23 1.51
C TRP A 130 1.30 6.55 1.30
N GLY A 131 1.56 7.24 0.19
CA GLY A 131 0.83 8.46 -0.18
C GLY A 131 -0.68 8.24 -0.36
N HIS A 132 -1.07 7.12 -0.99
CA HIS A 132 -2.47 6.73 -1.17
C HIS A 132 -3.06 6.27 0.16
N GLN A 133 -2.31 5.49 0.93
CA GLN A 133 -2.75 5.01 2.23
C GLN A 133 -3.15 6.16 3.15
N LYS A 134 -2.34 7.24 3.19
CA LYS A 134 -2.67 8.46 3.91
C LYS A 134 -3.96 9.13 3.42
N VAL A 135 -4.22 9.14 2.11
CA VAL A 135 -5.46 9.69 1.55
C VAL A 135 -6.66 8.87 2.01
N ILE A 136 -6.57 7.54 1.92
CA ILE A 136 -7.65 6.61 2.30
C ILE A 136 -8.01 6.79 3.77
N ILE A 137 -7.04 6.64 4.68
CA ILE A 137 -7.32 6.72 6.13
C ILE A 137 -7.72 8.12 6.60
N SER A 138 -7.49 9.16 5.80
CA SER A 138 -7.91 10.52 6.14
C SER A 138 -9.32 10.84 5.66
N LYS A 139 -9.90 10.05 4.76
CA LYS A 139 -11.14 10.38 4.04
C LYS A 139 -12.23 9.34 4.18
N ALA A 140 -11.87 8.06 4.21
CA ALA A 140 -12.82 6.97 4.35
C ALA A 140 -13.51 7.02 5.71
N GLN A 141 -14.82 6.82 5.71
CA GLN A 141 -15.66 6.85 6.91
C GLN A 141 -15.63 5.51 7.67
N ASN A 142 -15.38 4.42 6.96
CA ASN A 142 -15.35 3.07 7.51
C ASN A 142 -14.39 2.17 6.73
N ILE A 143 -14.19 0.96 7.26
CA ILE A 143 -13.30 -0.04 6.69
C ILE A 143 -13.71 -0.49 5.28
N GLU A 144 -15.01 -0.60 5.02
CA GLU A 144 -15.55 -1.07 3.74
C GLU A 144 -15.21 -0.09 2.62
N GLU A 145 -15.45 1.20 2.85
CA GLU A 145 -15.08 2.27 1.93
C GLU A 145 -13.56 2.31 1.73
N ALA A 146 -12.78 2.18 2.80
CA ALA A 146 -11.33 2.18 2.71
C ALA A 146 -10.79 1.03 1.85
N LEU A 147 -11.33 -0.18 2.04
CA LEU A 147 -10.97 -1.34 1.23
C LEU A 147 -11.43 -1.19 -0.21
N PHE A 148 -12.64 -0.68 -0.44
CA PHE A 148 -13.12 -0.38 -1.79
C PHE A 148 -12.15 0.53 -2.53
N TYR A 149 -11.76 1.66 -1.94
CA TYR A 149 -10.81 2.57 -2.58
C TYR A 149 -9.41 1.96 -2.75
N ALA A 150 -8.95 1.10 -1.83
CA ALA A 150 -7.71 0.34 -1.99
C ALA A 150 -7.78 -0.61 -3.20
N HIS A 151 -8.86 -1.38 -3.32
CA HIS A 151 -9.12 -2.26 -4.46
C HIS A 151 -9.16 -1.47 -5.78
N GLN A 152 -9.94 -0.41 -5.85
CA GLN A 152 -10.04 0.41 -7.06
C GLN A 152 -8.69 1.05 -7.42
N THR A 153 -7.89 1.44 -6.43
CA THR A 153 -6.56 2.01 -6.66
C THR A 153 -5.62 1.01 -7.33
N LEU A 154 -5.60 -0.25 -6.89
CA LEU A 154 -4.75 -1.27 -7.50
C LEU A 154 -5.29 -1.73 -8.85
N SER A 155 -6.60 -2.04 -8.94
CA SER A 155 -7.21 -2.55 -10.17
C SER A 155 -7.10 -1.57 -11.33
N ASN A 156 -7.28 -0.27 -11.06
CA ASN A 156 -7.25 0.78 -12.09
C ASN A 156 -5.92 1.55 -12.13
N SER A 157 -4.93 1.13 -11.34
CA SER A 157 -3.65 1.84 -11.22
C SER A 157 -3.81 3.35 -10.96
N TRP A 158 -4.75 3.72 -10.08
CA TRP A 158 -5.03 5.13 -9.81
C TRP A 158 -3.80 5.81 -9.22
N SER A 159 -3.47 6.98 -9.78
CA SER A 159 -2.55 7.89 -9.14
C SER A 159 -3.19 8.50 -7.89
N ARG A 160 -2.37 9.09 -7.02
CA ARG A 160 -2.85 9.73 -5.80
C ARG A 160 -3.84 10.86 -6.11
N SER A 161 -3.61 11.62 -7.18
CA SER A 161 -4.52 12.70 -7.60
C SER A 161 -5.85 12.16 -8.10
N ILE A 162 -5.85 11.04 -8.83
CA ILE A 162 -7.09 10.37 -9.25
C ILE A 162 -7.84 9.87 -8.02
N LEU A 163 -7.17 9.17 -7.10
CA LEU A 163 -7.79 8.70 -5.85
C LEU A 163 -8.42 9.86 -5.06
N GLU A 164 -7.70 10.97 -4.89
CA GLU A 164 -8.22 12.16 -4.23
C GLU A 164 -9.45 12.72 -4.94
N ASN A 165 -9.47 12.72 -6.28
CA ASN A 165 -10.62 13.13 -7.07
C ASN A 165 -11.81 12.16 -6.92
N GLN A 166 -11.57 10.85 -6.87
CA GLN A 166 -12.63 9.84 -6.70
C GLN A 166 -13.29 9.92 -5.32
N PHE A 167 -12.53 10.29 -4.28
CA PHE A 167 -13.11 10.66 -2.99
C PHE A 167 -13.96 11.93 -3.07
N LYS A 168 -13.50 12.97 -3.79
CA LYS A 168 -14.29 14.21 -3.97
C LYS A 168 -15.61 13.98 -4.69
N GLN A 169 -15.64 13.01 -5.60
CA GLN A 169 -16.84 12.63 -6.35
C GLN A 169 -17.72 11.61 -5.62
N GLN A 170 -17.40 11.24 -4.37
CA GLN A 170 -18.15 10.24 -3.59
C GLN A 170 -18.38 8.94 -4.38
N PHE A 171 -17.36 8.50 -5.13
CA PHE A 171 -17.47 7.35 -6.03
C PHE A 171 -18.00 6.08 -5.34
N TYR A 172 -17.61 5.85 -4.08
CA TYR A 172 -18.13 4.75 -3.27
C TYR A 172 -19.66 4.77 -3.11
N GLU A 173 -20.23 5.94 -2.80
CA GLU A 173 -21.67 6.10 -2.57
C GLU A 173 -22.47 5.87 -3.86
N HIS A 174 -21.99 6.39 -4.99
CA HIS A 174 -22.61 6.19 -6.29
C HIS A 174 -22.48 4.75 -6.80
N TYR A 175 -21.37 4.08 -6.49
CA TYR A 175 -21.17 2.67 -6.82
C TYR A 175 -22.15 1.77 -6.04
N GLY A 176 -22.34 2.05 -4.74
CA GLY A 176 -23.28 1.31 -3.89
C GLY A 176 -24.75 1.51 -4.26
N GLN A 177 -25.14 2.67 -4.77
CA GLN A 177 -26.50 2.94 -5.26
C GLN A 177 -26.85 2.17 -6.55
N GLY A 178 -25.85 1.74 -7.32
CA GLY A 178 -26.02 0.93 -8.54
C GLY A 178 -26.03 -0.58 -8.32
N GLN A 179 -25.54 -1.07 -7.18
CA GLN A 179 -25.54 -2.49 -6.82
C GLN A 179 -26.19 -2.69 -5.44
N THR A 180 -27.46 -3.07 -5.41
CA THR A 180 -28.28 -3.23 -4.19
C THR A 180 -27.86 -4.38 -3.25
N ASN A 181 -26.66 -4.96 -3.39
CA ASN A 181 -26.19 -6.10 -2.60
C ASN A 181 -24.69 -6.01 -2.24
N PHE A 182 -24.24 -4.85 -1.72
CA PHE A 182 -22.84 -4.63 -1.32
C PHE A 182 -22.29 -5.70 -0.35
N SER A 183 -23.15 -6.25 0.50
CA SER A 183 -22.82 -7.28 1.49
C SER A 183 -22.59 -8.68 0.90
N GLN A 184 -22.92 -8.90 -0.38
CA GLN A 184 -22.73 -10.17 -1.10
C GLN A 184 -21.65 -10.07 -2.20
N THR A 185 -21.08 -8.90 -2.45
CA THR A 185 -20.11 -8.64 -3.52
C THR A 185 -18.86 -7.89 -3.07
N LEU A 186 -18.34 -8.18 -1.87
CA LEU A 186 -16.90 -8.35 -1.80
C LEU A 186 -16.64 -9.64 -2.56
N PRO A 187 -16.18 -9.60 -3.83
CA PRO A 187 -15.94 -10.83 -4.56
C PRO A 187 -14.93 -11.59 -3.70
N ALA A 188 -15.22 -12.85 -3.38
CA ALA A 188 -14.13 -13.77 -3.16
C ALA A 188 -13.19 -13.53 -4.35
N LEU A 189 -12.00 -12.99 -4.10
CA LEU A 189 -11.02 -12.65 -5.13
C LEU A 189 -10.58 -13.98 -5.79
N THR A 190 -11.43 -14.53 -6.64
CA THR A 190 -11.08 -15.54 -7.62
C THR A 190 -10.62 -14.81 -8.87
N ALA A 191 -9.60 -15.35 -9.51
CA ALA A 191 -8.69 -14.72 -10.45
C ALA A 191 -9.29 -14.22 -11.78
N ASP A 192 -10.60 -14.02 -11.88
CA ASP A 192 -11.32 -13.75 -13.14
C ASP A 192 -11.41 -12.26 -13.54
N MET A 193 -11.07 -11.30 -12.67
CA MET A 193 -10.99 -9.89 -13.08
C MET A 193 -9.66 -9.50 -13.77
N ALA A 194 -8.75 -10.46 -13.98
CA ALA A 194 -7.50 -10.21 -14.69
C ALA A 194 -7.65 -10.27 -16.23
N GLN A 195 -8.80 -10.68 -16.78
CA GLN A 195 -8.96 -10.89 -18.23
C GLN A 195 -9.61 -9.74 -19.01
N GLU A 196 -10.04 -8.64 -18.39
CA GLU A 196 -10.70 -7.54 -19.11
C GLU A 196 -9.77 -6.40 -19.55
N VAL A 197 -8.43 -6.60 -19.50
CA VAL A 197 -7.45 -5.63 -20.03
C VAL A 197 -6.91 -6.04 -21.42
N VAL A 198 -7.41 -7.12 -22.03
CA VAL A 198 -7.07 -7.49 -23.41
C VAL A 198 -8.23 -7.20 -24.36
N LYS A 199 -8.63 -5.94 -24.45
CA LYS A 199 -9.23 -5.35 -25.67
C LYS A 199 -8.92 -3.85 -25.69
N VAL A 200 -7.73 -3.49 -26.16
CA VAL A 200 -7.46 -2.71 -27.39
C VAL A 200 -5.97 -2.87 -27.70
#